data_AF-A0A1I1KRT1-F1
#
_entry.id   AF-A0A1I1KRT1-F1
#
_cell.length_a   1.000
_cell.length_b   1.000
_cell.length_c   1.000
_cell.angle_alpha   90.00
_cell.angle_beta   90.00
_cell.angle_gamma   90.00
#
_symmetry.space_group_name_H-M   'P 1'
#
loop_
_entity.id
_entity.type
_entity.pdbx_description
1 polymer ?
#
loop_
_entity_poly.entity_id
_entity_poly.type
_entity_poly.pdbx_seq_one_letter_code
_entity_poly.pdbx_strand_id
1 'polypeptide(L)' 'MNRKYFRYVSTFFVVVPMTFIMALVGIGRNYGFVDGWVSKFFGVWTTMLPIAYVAAFLIIPQALRLTEMVMKKESASNRG' A
#
# COMPACT_ATOMS: atom_id res chain seq x y z
N MET A 1 -3.52 -4.76 24.96
CA MET A 1 -2.84 -5.22 23.72
C MET A 1 -1.76 -4.22 23.34
N ASN A 2 -0.53 -4.69 23.09
CA ASN A 2 0.63 -3.84 22.79
C ASN A 2 0.39 -3.03 21.49
N ARG A 3 0.32 -1.69 21.60
CA ARG A 3 0.05 -0.74 20.48
C ARG A 3 0.94 -0.95 19.24
N LYS A 4 2.15 -1.49 19.41
CA LYS A 4 3.08 -1.78 18.31
C LYS A 4 2.54 -2.87 17.38
N TYR A 5 2.04 -3.98 17.93
CA TYR A 5 1.45 -5.07 17.12
C TYR A 5 0.19 -4.61 16.41
N PHE A 6 -0.61 -3.75 17.05
CA PHE A 6 -1.80 -3.18 16.40
C PHE A 6 -1.44 -2.44 15.11
N ARG A 7 -0.39 -1.60 15.12
CA ARG A 7 0.07 -0.91 13.90
C ARG A 7 0.53 -1.88 12.82
N TYR A 8 1.34 -2.89 13.16
CA TYR A 8 1.83 -3.88 12.20
C TYR A 8 0.71 -4.71 11.55
N VAL A 9 -0.26 -5.12 12.36
CA VAL A 9 -1.43 -5.89 11.90
C VAL A 9 -2.35 -5.00 11.08
N SER A 10 -2.66 -3.78 11.52
CA SER A 10 -3.46 -2.83 10.75
C SER A 10 -2.84 -2.52 9.38
N THR A 11 -1.52 -2.30 9.30
CA THR A 11 -0.84 -2.08 8.02
C THR A 11 -0.94 -3.30 7.11
N PHE A 12 -0.78 -4.50 7.65
CA PHE A 12 -0.93 -5.75 6.87
C PHE A 12 -2.34 -5.85 6.28
N PHE A 13 -3.38 -5.63 7.10
CA PHE A 13 -4.78 -5.68 6.66
C PHE A 13 -5.14 -4.62 5.61
N VAL A 14 -4.39 -3.53 5.49
CA VAL A 14 -4.59 -2.53 4.44
C VAL A 14 -3.80 -2.88 3.17
N VAL A 15 -2.54 -3.28 3.32
CA VAL A 15 -1.65 -3.57 2.18
C VAL A 15 -2.11 -4.78 1.39
N VAL A 16 -2.59 -5.83 2.07
CA VAL A 16 -3.05 -7.08 1.44
C VAL A 16 -4.19 -6.83 0.43
N PRO A 17 -5.35 -6.23 0.80
CA PRO A 17 -6.42 -5.95 -0.15
C PRO A 17 -6.03 -4.89 -1.18
N MET A 18 -5.23 -3.88 -0.81
CA MET A 18 -4.78 -2.84 -1.74
C MET A 18 -3.95 -3.44 -2.89
N THR A 19 -2.96 -4.28 -2.56
CA THR A 19 -2.11 -4.94 -3.55
C THR A 19 -2.88 -5.97 -4.37
N PHE A 20 -3.85 -6.65 -3.77
CA PHE A 20 -4.73 -7.60 -4.45
C PHE A 20 -5.57 -6.92 -5.54
N ILE A 21 -6.23 -5.81 -5.19
CA ILE A 21 -7.02 -5.02 -6.16
C ILE A 21 -6.13 -4.48 -7.27
N MET A 22 -4.95 -3.92 -6.93
CA MET A 22 -4.01 -3.41 -7.93
C MET A 22 -3.55 -4.50 -8.91
N ALA A 23 -3.20 -5.68 -8.39
CA ALA A 23 -2.74 -6.79 -9.22
C ALA A 23 -3.87 -7.32 -10.13
N LEU A 24 -5.12 -7.37 -9.63
CA LEU A 24 -6.28 -7.75 -10.45
C LEU A 24 -6.51 -6.77 -11.60
N VAL A 25 -6.50 -5.47 -11.31
CA VAL A 25 -6.64 -4.42 -12.33
C VAL A 25 -5.48 -4.48 -13.34
N GLY A 26 -4.26 -4.74 -12.86
CA GLY A 26 -3.08 -4.87 -13.71
C GLY A 26 -3.18 -6.01 -14.72
N ILE A 27 -3.69 -7.17 -14.30
CA ILE A 27 -3.93 -8.30 -15.20
C ILE A 27 -5.08 -8.01 -16.16
N GLY A 28 -6.20 -7.52 -15.63
CA GLY A 28 -7.39 -7.21 -16.43
C GLY A 28 -7.11 -6.19 -17.54
N ARG A 29 -6.26 -5.19 -17.28
CA ARG A 29 -5.92 -4.15 -18.25
C ARG A 29 -4.83 -4.56 -19.26
N ASN A 30 -3.80 -5.31 -18.84
CA ASN A 30 -2.63 -5.58 -19.69
C ASN A 30 -2.67 -6.91 -20.43
N TYR A 31 -3.22 -7.96 -19.81
CA TYR A 31 -3.17 -9.32 -20.34
C TYR A 31 -4.55 -9.88 -20.67
N GLY A 32 -5.61 -9.36 -20.03
CA GLY A 32 -6.93 -9.97 -20.06
C GLY A 32 -7.00 -11.24 -19.19
N PHE A 33 -8.21 -11.72 -18.91
CA PHE A 33 -8.44 -12.92 -18.10
C PHE A 33 -8.26 -14.22 -18.93
N VAL A 34 -7.06 -14.41 -19.48
CA VAL A 34 -6.68 -15.57 -20.31
C VAL A 34 -6.37 -16.82 -19.46
N ASP A 35 -6.41 -18.01 -20.03
CA ASP A 35 -6.20 -19.26 -19.30
C ASP A 35 -4.95 -19.25 -18.41
N GLY A 36 -5.14 -19.65 -17.15
CA GLY A 36 -4.09 -19.65 -16.12
C GLY A 36 -3.77 -18.29 -15.50
N TRP A 37 -4.54 -17.23 -15.80
CA TRP A 37 -4.34 -15.90 -15.20
C TRP A 37 -4.41 -15.93 -13.67
N VAL A 38 -5.28 -16.75 -13.08
CA VAL A 38 -5.42 -16.91 -11.63
C VAL A 38 -4.14 -17.48 -11.01
N SER A 39 -3.56 -18.51 -11.63
CA SER A 39 -2.32 -19.13 -11.13
C SER A 39 -1.14 -18.14 -11.19
N LYS A 40 -0.98 -17.43 -12.31
CA LYS A 40 0.04 -16.39 -12.45
C LYS A 40 -0.20 -15.23 -11.48
N PHE A 41 -1.46 -14.85 -11.28
CA PHE A 41 -1.87 -13.82 -10.34
C PHE A 41 -1.44 -14.18 -8.92
N PHE A 42 -1.86 -15.34 -8.40
CA PHE A 42 -1.51 -15.74 -7.03
C PHE A 42 0.01 -15.92 -6.87
N GLY A 43 0.70 -16.46 -7.88
CA GLY A 43 2.17 -16.56 -7.86
C GLY A 43 2.85 -15.20 -7.70
N VAL A 44 2.54 -14.24 -8.58
CA VAL A 44 3.14 -12.90 -8.54
C VAL A 44 2.68 -12.13 -7.29
N TRP A 45 1.40 -12.21 -6.94
CA TRP A 45 0.83 -11.51 -5.79
C TRP A 45 1.49 -11.95 -4.48
N THR A 46 1.66 -13.26 -4.26
CA THR A 46 2.31 -13.77 -3.05
C THR A 46 3.79 -13.37 -2.97
N THR A 47 4.52 -13.29 -4.09
CA THR A 47 5.91 -12.80 -4.09
C THR A 47 5.99 -11.29 -3.85
N MET A 48 5.00 -10.51 -4.29
CA MET A 48 4.98 -9.05 -4.14
C MET A 48 4.49 -8.57 -2.77
N LEU A 49 3.66 -9.36 -2.09
CA LEU A 49 3.12 -9.05 -0.76
C LEU A 49 4.22 -8.72 0.28
N PRO A 50 5.29 -9.52 0.47
CA PRO A 50 6.36 -9.18 1.41
C PRO A 50 7.11 -7.91 1.01
N ILE A 51 7.35 -7.69 -0.30
CA ILE A 51 8.00 -6.48 -0.81
C ILE A 51 7.16 -5.25 -0.49
N ALA A 52 5.86 -5.32 -0.76
CA ALA A 52 4.91 -4.24 -0.47
C ALA A 52 4.81 -3.94 1.04
N TYR A 53 4.88 -4.97 1.89
CA TYR A 53 4.87 -4.79 3.34
C TYR A 53 6.11 -4.04 3.84
N VAL A 54 7.30 -4.42 3.35
CA VAL A 54 8.55 -3.71 3.67
C VAL A 54 8.51 -2.27 3.15
N ALA A 55 8.03 -2.07 1.92
CA ALA A 55 7.87 -0.74 1.35
C ALA A 55 6.92 0.13 2.17
N ALA A 56 5.78 -0.39 2.61
CA ALA A 56 4.84 0.33 3.46
C ALA A 56 5.49 0.78 4.77
N PHE A 57 6.32 -0.08 5.38
CA PHE A 57 7.04 0.28 6.60
C PHE A 57 8.01 1.44 6.40
N LEU A 58 8.67 1.53 5.24
CA LEU A 58 9.56 2.63 4.89
C LEU A 58 8.80 3.91 4.48
N ILE A 59 7.68 3.77 3.78
CA ILE A 59 6.91 4.90 3.22
C ILE A 59 6.07 5.61 4.29
N ILE A 60 5.42 4.88 5.22
CA ILE A 60 4.58 5.47 6.27
C ILE A 60 5.26 6.61 7.04
N PRO A 61 6.50 6.48 7.58
CA PRO A 61 7.14 7.56 8.29
C PRO A 61 7.47 8.76 7.39
N GLN A 62 7.82 8.52 6.13
CA GLN A 62 8.11 9.61 5.18
C GLN A 62 6.84 10.34 4.78
N ALA A 63 5.76 9.61 4.51
CA ALA A 63 4.45 10.17 4.20
C ALA A 63 3.92 11.04 5.34
N LEU A 64 4.07 10.61 6.59
CA LEU A 64 3.70 11.43 7.76
C LEU A 64 4.49 12.75 7.81
N ARG A 65 5.81 12.71 7.58
CA ARG A 65 6.64 13.92 7.55
C ARG A 65 6.22 14.88 6.44
N LEU A 66 5.87 14.35 5.27
CA LEU A 66 5.36 15.16 4.15
C LEU A 66 4.00 15.79 4.49
N THR A 67 3.07 15.01 5.05
CA THR A 67 1.77 15.51 5.48
C THR A 67 1.93 16.64 6.51
N GLU A 68 2.80 16.47 7.51
CA GLU A 68 3.10 17.52 8.48
C GLU A 68 3.65 18.80 7.83
N MET A 69 4.56 18.67 6.86
CA MET A 69 5.10 19.81 6.12
C MET A 69 4.04 20.56 5.31
N VAL A 70 3.16 19.83 4.61
CA VAL A 70 2.06 20.42 3.83
C VAL A 70 1.06 21.13 4.76
N MET A 71 0.64 20.47 5.85
CA MET A 71 -0.29 21.05 6.82
C MET A 71 0.27 22.29 7.51
N LYS A 72 1.58 22.31 7.81
CA LYS A 72 2.25 23.49 8.36
C LYS A 72 2.29 24.66 7.37
N LYS A 73 2.47 24.38 6.07
CA LYS A 73 2.44 25.39 5.00
C LYS A 73 1.04 25.97 4.79
N GLU A 74 -0.01 25.14 4.79
CA GLU A 74 -1.41 25.60 4.73
C GLU A 74 -1.77 26.51 5.91
N SER A 75 -1.38 26.10 7.13
CA SER A 75 -1.63 26.88 8.35
C SER A 75 -0.91 28.24 8.37
N ALA A 76 0.23 28.36 7.67
CA ALA A 76 0.96 29.60 7.51
C ALA A 76 0.40 30.48 6.37
N SER A 77 -0.12 29.87 5.30
CA SER A 77 -0.74 30.59 4.18
C SER A 77 -2.11 31.17 4.51
N ASN A 78 -2.87 30.56 5.44
CA ASN A 78 -4.19 31.05 5.85
C ASN A 78 -4.14 32.18 6.91
N ARG A 79 -2.94 32.68 7.25
CA ARG A 79 -2.72 33.81 8.17
C ARG A 79 -2.03 35.02 7.50
N GLY A 80 -1.86 34.98 6.18
CA GLY A 80 -1.25 36.06 5.38
C GLY A 80 -2.28 36.86 4.62
#